data_AF-A0A530BFI6-F1
#
_entry.id   AF-A0A530BFI6-F1
#
_cell.length_a   1.000
_cell.length_b   1.000
_cell.length_c   1.000
_cell.angle_alpha   90.00
_cell.angle_beta   90.00
_cell.angle_gamma   90.00
#
_symmetry.space_group_name_H-M   'P 1'
#
loop_
_entity.id
_entity.type
_entity.pdbx_description
1 polymer ?
#
loop_
_entity_poly.entity_id
_entity_poly.type
_entity_poly.pdbx_seq_one_letter_code
_entity_poly.pdbx_strand_id
1 'polypeptide(L)' 'VINTAFTPSAEAVERSQAIVNAFAAAGNPGVVGIDGKMYDRPHLRLAERLLARAKASGT' A
#
# COMPACT_ATOMS: atom_id res chain seq x y z
N VAL A 1 -27.70 3.35 -3.07
CA VAL A 1 -26.40 2.69 -3.40
C VAL A 1 -25.32 3.77 -3.45
N ILE A 2 -24.62 3.99 -2.33
CA ILE A 2 -23.52 4.96 -2.15
C ILE A 2 -22.42 4.16 -1.46
N ASN A 3 -21.50 3.54 -2.21
CA ASN A 3 -20.28 2.95 -1.61
C ASN A 3 -19.16 2.66 -2.63
N THR A 4 -19.35 2.95 -3.93
CA THR A 4 -18.27 2.79 -4.92
C THR A 4 -17.15 3.83 -4.78
N ALA A 5 -17.39 4.95 -4.08
CA ALA A 5 -16.39 6.00 -3.88
C ALA A 5 -15.37 5.71 -2.75
N PHE A 6 -15.62 4.69 -1.92
CA PHE A 6 -14.78 4.38 -0.75
C PHE A 6 -14.02 3.06 -0.87
N THR A 7 -14.23 2.31 -1.95
CA THR A 7 -13.46 1.11 -2.25
C THR A 7 -12.13 1.51 -2.90
N PRO A 8 -10.98 1.16 -2.33
CA PRO A 8 -9.70 1.40 -2.98
C PRO A 8 -9.64 0.67 -4.33
N SER A 9 -9.20 1.37 -5.39
CA SER A 9 -9.03 0.80 -6.72
C SER A 9 -7.98 -0.32 -6.73
N ALA A 10 -8.12 -1.28 -7.66
CA ALA A 10 -7.17 -2.39 -7.81
C ALA A 10 -5.71 -1.92 -7.96
N GLU A 11 -5.45 -0.90 -8.81
CA GLU A 11 -4.11 -0.33 -8.96
C GLU A 11 -3.53 0.22 -7.64
N ALA A 12 -4.37 0.82 -6.80
CA ALA A 12 -3.93 1.37 -5.53
C ALA A 12 -3.57 0.25 -4.53
N VAL A 13 -4.29 -0.87 -4.59
CA VAL A 13 -4.00 -2.09 -3.82
C VAL A 13 -2.68 -2.70 -4.30
N GLU A 14 -2.49 -2.88 -5.61
CA GLU A 14 -1.26 -3.44 -6.18
C GLU A 14 -0.03 -2.62 -5.83
N ARG A 15 -0.10 -1.29 -5.98
CA ARG A 15 0.99 -0.39 -5.58
C ARG A 15 1.29 -0.49 -4.09
N SER A 16 0.24 -0.52 -3.25
CA SER A 16 0.42 -0.63 -1.79
C SER A 16 1.08 -1.94 -1.41
N GLN A 17 0.73 -3.04 -2.11
CA GLN A 17 1.35 -4.34 -1.90
C GLN A 17 2.83 -4.33 -2.31
N ALA A 18 3.18 -3.68 -3.43
CA ALA A 18 4.57 -3.52 -3.85
C ALA A 18 5.41 -2.78 -2.81
N ILE A 19 4.87 -1.71 -2.21
CA ILE A 19 5.54 -0.96 -1.14
C ILE A 19 5.80 -1.85 0.07
N VAL A 20 4.77 -2.53 0.59
CA VAL A 20 4.91 -3.42 1.75
C VAL A 20 5.92 -4.53 1.48
N ASN A 21 5.86 -5.15 0.30
CA ASN A 21 6.79 -6.21 -0.09
C ASN A 21 8.23 -5.71 -0.17
N ALA A 22 8.47 -4.53 -0.73
CA ALA A 22 9.80 -3.94 -0.81
C ALA A 22 10.40 -3.67 0.58
N PHE A 23 9.60 -3.11 1.50
CA PHE A 23 10.03 -2.90 2.88
C PHE A 23 10.30 -4.22 3.62
N ALA A 24 9.45 -5.22 3.43
CA ALA A 24 9.64 -6.54 4.01
C ALA A 24 10.90 -7.23 3.47
N ALA A 25 11.15 -7.17 2.17
CA ALA A 25 12.34 -7.74 1.53
C ALA A 25 13.63 -7.04 1.98
N ALA A 26 13.57 -5.73 2.23
CA ALA A 26 14.68 -4.96 2.77
C ALA A 26 14.81 -5.06 4.31
N GLY A 27 13.90 -5.74 4.99
CA GLY A 27 13.89 -5.96 6.44
C GLY A 27 13.37 -4.77 7.24
N ASN A 28 14.16 -3.69 7.32
CA ASN A 28 13.77 -2.44 8.01
C ASN A 28 14.60 -1.23 7.55
N PRO A 29 14.59 -0.90 6.24
CA PRO A 29 15.31 0.25 5.76
C PRO A 29 14.60 1.55 6.19
N GLY A 30 15.35 2.65 6.26
CA GLY A 30 14.74 3.97 6.43
C GLY A 30 13.86 4.38 5.22
N VAL A 31 14.27 3.95 4.03
CA VAL A 31 13.62 4.21 2.73
C VAL A 31 13.83 3.03 1.77
N VAL A 32 12.91 2.81 0.84
CA VAL A 32 13.04 1.87 -0.30
C VAL A 32 12.87 2.59 -1.63
N GLY A 33 13.57 2.11 -2.65
CA GLY A 33 13.37 2.56 -4.04
C GLY A 33 12.52 1.55 -4.81
N ILE A 34 11.43 1.99 -5.42
CA ILE A 34 10.59 1.19 -6.32
C ILE A 34 10.36 2.00 -7.59
N ASP A 35 10.72 1.45 -8.76
CA ASP A 35 10.59 2.11 -10.06
C ASP A 35 11.17 3.54 -10.11
N GLY A 36 12.31 3.74 -9.45
CA GLY A 36 12.97 5.05 -9.36
C GLY A 36 12.30 6.05 -8.41
N LYS A 37 11.24 5.66 -7.69
CA LYS A 37 10.59 6.46 -6.65
C LYS A 37 11.03 6.02 -5.26
N MET A 38 11.29 6.99 -4.39
CA MET A 38 11.66 6.75 -3.00
C MET A 38 10.40 6.70 -2.13
N TYR A 39 10.33 5.68 -1.29
CA TYR A 39 9.27 5.47 -0.33
C TYR A 39 9.87 5.36 1.08
N ASP A 40 9.26 6.06 2.03
CA ASP A 40 9.67 6.09 3.44
C ASP A 40 8.64 5.40 4.36
N ARG A 41 8.91 5.39 5.66
CA ARG A 41 8.02 4.77 6.66
C ARG A 41 6.58 5.33 6.67
N PRO A 42 6.34 6.65 6.55
CA PRO A 42 5.00 7.19 6.30
C PRO A 42 4.30 6.56 5.09
N HIS A 43 4.98 6.36 3.97
CA HIS A 43 4.41 5.70 2.80
C HIS A 43 4.06 4.23 3.07
N LEU A 44 4.93 3.51 3.78
CA LEU A 44 4.65 2.14 4.22
C LEU A 44 3.36 2.08 5.03
N ARG A 45 3.22 2.93 6.06
CA ARG A 45 2.01 2.97 6.90
C ARG A 45 0.74 3.29 6.11
N LEU A 46 0.84 4.16 5.11
CA LEU A 46 -0.29 4.48 4.24
C LEU A 46 -0.70 3.25 3.40
N ALA A 47 0.28 2.55 2.82
CA ALA A 47 0.06 1.34 2.05
C ALA A 47 -0.60 0.24 2.91
N GLU A 48 -0.10 0.00 4.13
CA GLU A 48 -0.69 -0.95 5.08
C GLU A 48 -2.16 -0.61 5.40
N ARG A 49 -2.46 0.67 5.64
CA ARG A 49 -3.83 1.15 5.89
C ARG A 49 -4.76 0.95 4.69
N LEU A 50 -4.26 1.21 3.48
CA LEU A 50 -5.04 1.01 2.26
C LEU A 50 -5.36 -0.48 2.07
N LEU A 51 -4.37 -1.36 2.24
CA LEU A 51 -4.56 -2.80 2.16
C LEU A 51 -5.54 -3.32 3.21
N ALA A 52 -5.48 -2.80 4.44
CA ALA A 52 -6.43 -3.16 5.49
C ALA A 52 -7.87 -2.76 5.12
N ARG A 53 -8.08 -1.58 4.54
CA ARG A 53 -9.40 -1.14 4.04
C ARG A 53 -9.87 -2.00 2.86
N ALA A 54 -8.99 -2.31 1.91
CA ALA A 54 -9.32 -3.17 0.78
C ALA A 54 -9.80 -4.56 1.23
N LYS A 55 -9.15 -5.15 2.24
CA LYS A 55 -9.59 -6.41 2.84
C LYS A 55 -10.96 -6.29 3.49
N ALA A 56 -11.23 -5.21 4.22
CA ALA A 56 -12.51 -4.98 4.89
C ALA A 56 -13.68 -4.72 3.91
N SER A 57 -13.41 -4.15 2.73
CA SER A 57 -14.44 -3.86 1.72
C SER A 57 -14.69 -5.02 0.73
N GLY A 58 -13.80 -6.01 0.68
CA GLY A 58 -13.91 -7.18 -0.19
C GLY A 58 -14.58 -8.41 0.44
N THR A 59 -15.18 -8.26 1.62
CA THR A 59 -15.96 -9.31 2.33
C THR A 59 -17.44 -8.97 2.28
#